data_AF-A0A932EJQ0-F1
#
_entry.id   AF-A0A932EJQ0-F1
#
_cell.length_a   1.000
_cell.length_b   1.000
_cell.length_c   1.000
_cell.angle_alpha   90.00
_cell.angle_beta   90.00
_cell.angle_gamma   90.00
#
_symmetry.space_group_name_H-M   'P 1'
#
loop_
_entity.id
_entity.type
_entity.pdbx_description
1 polymer ?
#
loop_
_entity_poly.entity_id
_entity_poly.type
_entity_poly.pdbx_seq_one_letter_code
_entity_poly.pdbx_strand_id
1 'polypeptide(L)'
;MDNQAEHIESIVRGLLTGMGLGDFDVRIEPAQAPEPWQVAIAMRDGRFLIGKGGENLRAFEHLLRVLVNRKLGAEAPLCVCDVNNYRRERAEYLRSFARQV
;
A
#
# COMPACT_ATOMS: atom_id res chain seq x y z
N MET A 1 -11.52 -6.64 15.43
CA MET A 1 -10.60 -6.93 14.31
C MET A 1 -11.25 -6.55 12.99
N ASP A 2 -12.49 -6.99 12.71
CA ASP A 2 -13.19 -6.75 11.43
C ASP A 2 -13.38 -5.27 11.05
N ASN A 3 -13.65 -4.40 12.03
CA ASN A 3 -13.90 -2.98 11.76
C ASN A 3 -12.66 -2.23 11.22
N GLN A 4 -11.44 -2.57 11.66
CA GLN A 4 -10.24 -1.81 11.25
C GLN A 4 -9.86 -2.09 9.79
N ALA A 5 -9.98 -3.34 9.34
CA ALA A 5 -9.72 -3.71 7.96
C ALA A 5 -10.69 -3.00 7.00
N GLU A 6 -11.97 -2.94 7.36
CA GLU A 6 -13.00 -2.22 6.59
C GLU A 6 -12.70 -0.72 6.49
N HIS A 7 -12.27 -0.08 7.59
CA HIS A 7 -11.88 1.34 7.55
C HIS A 7 -10.67 1.58 6.65
N ILE A 8 -9.64 0.73 6.73
CA ILE A 8 -8.44 0.85 5.90
C ILE A 8 -8.80 0.65 4.44
N GLU A 9 -9.57 -0.39 4.11
CA GLU A 9 -10.02 -0.64 2.75
C GLU A 9 -10.82 0.55 2.20
N SER A 10 -11.76 1.08 2.98
CA SER A 10 -12.54 2.27 2.61
C SER A 10 -11.66 3.49 2.31
N ILE A 11 -10.64 3.75 3.14
CA ILE A 11 -9.67 4.83 2.93
C ILE A 11 -8.87 4.60 1.64
N VAL A 12 -8.35 3.39 1.42
CA VAL A 12 -7.58 3.04 0.21
C VAL A 12 -8.44 3.24 -1.04
N ARG A 13 -9.66 2.71 -1.06
CA ARG A 13 -10.59 2.87 -2.19
C ARG A 13 -10.92 4.36 -2.43
N GLY A 14 -11.15 5.13 -1.37
CA GLY A 14 -11.39 6.56 -1.44
C GLY A 14 -10.22 7.35 -2.03
N LEU A 15 -8.98 7.05 -1.61
CA LEU A 15 -7.76 7.66 -2.16
C LEU A 15 -7.60 7.34 -3.65
N LEU A 16 -7.71 6.06 -4.03
CA LEU A 16 -7.55 5.64 -5.43
C LEU A 16 -8.59 6.32 -6.34
N THR A 17 -9.84 6.36 -5.89
CA THR A 17 -10.93 7.03 -6.61
C THR A 17 -10.69 8.54 -6.71
N GLY A 18 -10.27 9.19 -5.61
CA GLY A 18 -9.97 10.63 -5.59
C GLY A 18 -8.78 11.02 -6.47
N MET A 19 -7.87 10.09 -6.75
CA MET A 19 -6.77 10.25 -7.70
C MET A 19 -7.19 10.03 -9.16
N GLY A 20 -8.46 9.68 -9.42
CA GLY A 20 -8.98 9.39 -10.76
C GLY A 20 -8.54 8.01 -11.29
N LEU A 21 -8.08 7.13 -10.41
CA LEU A 21 -7.74 5.75 -10.77
C LEU A 21 -9.00 4.89 -10.65
N GLY A 22 -9.29 4.10 -11.68
CA GLY A 22 -10.39 3.13 -11.71
C GLY A 22 -9.88 1.70 -11.86
N ASP A 23 -10.80 0.73 -11.80
CA ASP A 23 -10.54 -0.69 -12.04
C ASP A 23 -9.39 -1.27 -11.18
N PHE A 24 -9.62 -1.29 -9.88
CA PHE A 24 -8.70 -1.86 -8.90
C PHE A 24 -9.40 -2.86 -7.97
N ASP A 25 -8.63 -3.85 -7.54
CA ASP A 25 -8.98 -4.73 -6.43
C ASP A 25 -8.04 -4.44 -5.25
N VAL A 26 -8.62 -4.44 -4.05
CA VAL A 26 -7.90 -4.13 -2.81
C VAL A 26 -8.09 -5.29 -1.86
N ARG A 27 -6.98 -5.85 -1.38
CA ARG A 27 -6.98 -6.87 -0.34
C ARG A 27 -6.17 -6.39 0.85
N ILE A 28 -6.76 -6.49 2.02
CA ILE A 28 -6.11 -6.20 3.30
C ILE A 28 -5.75 -7.53 3.94
N GLU A 29 -4.49 -7.69 4.31
CA GLU A 29 -4.01 -8.83 5.09
C GLU A 29 -3.56 -8.31 6.46
N PRO A 30 -4.41 -8.46 7.50
CA PRO A 30 -4.08 -8.03 8.85
C PRO A 30 -2.85 -8.77 9.40
N ALA A 31 -2.05 -8.05 10.18
CA ALA A 31 -0.88 -8.59 10.86
C ALA A 31 -0.90 -8.23 12.35
N GLN A 32 -0.12 -8.95 13.15
CA GLN A 32 0.08 -8.62 14.56
C GLN A 32 1.29 -7.70 14.72
N ALA A 33 1.18 -6.71 15.61
CA ALA A 33 2.31 -5.83 15.91
C ALA A 33 3.53 -6.66 16.37
N PRO A 34 4.75 -6.33 15.91
CA PRO A 34 5.14 -5.11 15.19
C PRO A 34 5.01 -5.17 13.66
N GLU A 35 4.50 -6.27 13.10
CA GLU A 35 4.41 -6.41 11.64
C GLU A 35 3.33 -5.49 11.05
N PRO A 36 3.62 -4.82 9.93
CA PRO A 36 2.66 -3.96 9.27
C PRO A 36 1.62 -4.78 8.51
N TRP A 37 0.38 -4.29 8.52
CA TRP A 37 -0.70 -4.82 7.70
C TRP A 37 -0.36 -4.63 6.22
N GLN A 38 -0.57 -5.67 5.42
CA GLN A 38 -0.32 -5.61 3.99
C GLN A 38 -1.56 -5.12 3.27
N VAL A 39 -1.38 -4.12 2.42
CA VAL A 39 -2.40 -3.60 1.53
C VAL A 39 -1.99 -3.95 0.10
N ALA A 40 -2.56 -5.02 -0.43
CA ALA A 40 -2.32 -5.46 -1.78
C ALA A 40 -3.32 -4.79 -2.73
N ILE A 41 -2.81 -4.10 -3.75
CA ILE A 41 -3.58 -3.38 -4.75
C ILE A 41 -3.28 -4.01 -6.12
N ALA A 42 -4.31 -4.58 -6.74
CA ALA A 42 -4.23 -5.12 -8.09
C ALA A 42 -4.97 -4.18 -9.05
N MET A 43 -4.30 -3.69 -10.08
CA MET A 43 -4.92 -2.77 -11.05
C MET A 43 -4.20 -2.77 -12.41
N ARG A 44 -4.93 -2.44 -13.48
CA ARG A 44 -4.38 -2.44 -14.84
C ARG A 44 -3.28 -1.39 -15.03
N ASP A 45 -3.50 -0.16 -14.57
CA ASP A 45 -2.59 0.97 -14.77
C ASP A 45 -1.73 1.28 -13.53
N GLY A 46 -1.27 0.23 -12.84
CA GLY A 46 -0.51 0.33 -11.59
C GLY A 46 0.77 1.18 -11.69
N ARG A 47 1.34 1.34 -12.89
CA ARG A 47 2.51 2.18 -13.14
C ARG A 47 2.34 3.62 -12.67
N PHE A 48 1.14 4.19 -12.74
CA PHE A 48 0.90 5.57 -12.30
C PHE A 48 0.93 5.69 -10.77
N LEU A 49 0.35 4.71 -10.08
CA LEU A 49 0.39 4.63 -8.63
C LEU A 49 1.80 4.32 -8.10
N ILE A 50 2.57 3.52 -8.85
CA ILE A 50 3.96 3.20 -8.51
C ILE A 50 4.85 4.44 -8.68
N GLY A 51 4.77 5.13 -9.82
CA GLY A 51 5.62 6.28 -10.15
C GLY A 51 7.09 5.89 -10.38
N LYS A 52 7.96 6.88 -10.66
CA LYS A 52 9.37 6.59 -10.96
C LYS A 52 10.06 6.04 -9.71
N GLY A 53 10.60 4.82 -9.83
CA GLY A 53 11.29 4.16 -8.72
C GLY A 53 10.43 3.97 -7.45
N GLY A 54 9.10 3.99 -7.56
CA GLY A 54 8.20 3.85 -6.41
C GLY A 54 7.97 5.14 -5.62
N GLU A 55 8.23 6.32 -6.18
CA GLU A 55 7.99 7.61 -5.50
C GLU A 55 6.51 7.84 -5.18
N ASN A 56 5.61 7.59 -6.13
CA ASN A 56 4.16 7.79 -5.93
C ASN A 56 3.62 6.77 -4.92
N LEU A 57 4.09 5.53 -4.97
CA LEU A 57 3.68 4.51 -4.01
C LEU A 57 4.08 4.87 -2.57
N ARG A 58 5.26 5.45 -2.39
CA ARG A 58 5.71 5.95 -1.08
C ARG A 58 4.86 7.13 -0.59
N ALA A 59 4.54 8.07 -1.48
CA ALA A 59 3.66 9.19 -1.15
C ALA A 59 2.24 8.73 -0.80
N PHE A 60 1.70 7.78 -1.57
CA PHE A 60 0.41 7.15 -1.32
C PHE A 60 0.37 6.45 0.04
N GLU A 61 1.38 5.62 0.36
CA GLU A 61 1.48 4.93 1.64
C GLU A 61 1.57 5.92 2.81
N HIS A 62 2.27 7.05 2.63
CA HIS A 62 2.31 8.11 3.62
C HIS A 62 0.93 8.73 3.88
N LEU A 63 0.19 9.09 2.80
CA LEU A 63 -1.17 9.62 2.93
C LEU A 63 -2.11 8.63 3.59
N LEU A 64 -2.04 7.34 3.20
CA LEU A 64 -2.81 6.28 3.82
C LEU A 64 -2.55 6.23 5.34
N ARG A 65 -1.28 6.21 5.77
CA ARG A 65 -0.92 6.18 7.19
C ARG A 65 -1.46 7.40 7.94
N VAL A 66 -1.39 8.59 7.37
CA VAL A 66 -1.94 9.81 8.00
C VAL A 66 -3.45 9.68 8.20
N LEU A 67 -4.17 9.20 7.18
CA LEU A 67 -5.62 9.04 7.24
C LEU A 67 -6.06 7.93 8.20
N VAL A 68 -5.35 6.79 8.20
CA VAL A 68 -5.60 5.68 9.12
C VAL A 68 -5.34 6.11 10.57
N ASN A 69 -4.23 6.81 10.84
CA ASN A 69 -3.96 7.37 12.16
C ASN A 69 -5.04 8.37 12.60
N ARG A 70 -5.49 9.25 11.70
CA ARG A 70 -6.58 10.19 12.01
C ARG A 70 -7.89 9.47 12.34
N LYS A 71 -8.18 8.33 11.69
CA LYS A 71 -9.44 7.58 11.85
C LYS A 71 -9.44 6.66 13.06
N LEU A 72 -8.33 5.96 13.32
CA LEU A 72 -8.22 4.89 14.32
C LEU A 72 -7.43 5.29 15.58
N GLY A 73 -6.75 6.44 15.56
CA GLY A 73 -6.02 6.95 16.73
C GLY A 73 -4.85 6.06 17.15
N ALA A 74 -4.65 5.90 18.46
CA ALA A 74 -3.50 5.17 19.02
C ALA A 74 -3.47 3.67 18.67
N GLU A 75 -4.60 3.10 18.23
CA GLU A 75 -4.70 1.70 17.81
C GLU A 75 -4.51 1.50 16.30
N ALA A 76 -4.12 2.57 15.58
CA ALA A 76 -3.89 2.50 14.15
C ALA A 76 -2.74 1.51 13.82
N PRO A 77 -2.99 0.46 13.03
CA PRO A 77 -1.92 -0.44 12.61
C PRO A 77 -1.00 0.26 11.62
N LEU A 78 0.28 -0.11 11.64
CA LEU A 78 1.19 0.22 10.56
C LEU A 78 0.71 -0.45 9.28
N CYS A 79 0.66 0.30 8.19
CA CYS A 79 0.23 -0.21 6.88
C CYS A 79 1.36 -0.08 5.86
N VAL A 80 1.52 -1.07 5.00
CA VAL A 80 2.42 -1.02 3.83
C VAL A 80 1.64 -1.41 2.58
N CYS A 81 1.91 -0.71 1.48
CA CYS A 81 1.19 -0.92 0.22
C CYS A 81 2.08 -1.64 -0.79
N ASP A 82 1.53 -2.63 -1.48
CA ASP A 82 2.16 -3.23 -2.66
C ASP A 82 1.18 -3.19 -3.84
N VAL A 83 1.69 -2.80 -5.00
CA VAL A 83 0.89 -2.62 -6.22
C VAL A 83 1.42 -3.60 -7.25
N ASN A 84 0.57 -4.54 -7.69
CA ASN A 84 0.93 -5.56 -8.67
C ASN A 84 2.27 -6.29 -8.35
N ASN A 85 2.56 -6.54 -7.07
CA ASN A 85 3.81 -7.16 -6.59
C ASN A 85 5.10 -6.34 -6.85
N TYR A 86 5.00 -5.05 -7.15
CA TYR A 86 6.14 -4.18 -7.45
C TYR A 86 7.22 -4.22 -6.37
N ARG A 87 6.86 -4.15 -5.08
CA ARG A 87 7.86 -4.14 -4.00
C ARG A 87 8.66 -5.43 -3.95
N ARG A 88 8.00 -6.57 -4.20
CA ARG A 88 8.63 -7.89 -4.25
C ARG A 88 9.63 -7.97 -5.39
N GLU A 89 9.19 -7.65 -6.61
CA GLU A 89 10.05 -7.66 -7.79
C GLU A 89 11.21 -6.67 -7.67
N ARG A 90 10.96 -5.49 -7.11
CA ARG A 90 12.00 -4.49 -6.87
C ARG A 90 13.05 -4.98 -5.87
N ALA A 91 12.63 -5.67 -4.82
CA ALA A 91 13.55 -6.24 -3.84
C ALA A 91 14.44 -7.34 -4.46
N GLU A 92 13.86 -8.21 -5.29
CA GLU A 92 14.60 -9.23 -6.03
C GLU A 92 15.62 -8.62 -6.99
N TYR A 93 15.22 -7.61 -7.76
CA TYR A 93 16.10 -6.86 -8.65
C TYR A 93 17.27 -6.19 -7.91
N LEU A 94 17.01 -5.55 -6.77
CA LEU A 94 18.08 -4.90 -5.99
C LEU A 94 19.04 -5.92 -5.38
N ARG A 95 18.54 -7.08 -4.93
CA ARG A 95 19.37 -8.17 -4.41
C ARG A 95 20.25 -8.78 -5.51
N SER A 96 19.72 -8.96 -6.72
CA SER A 96 20.52 -9.49 -7.84
C SER A 96 21.57 -8.48 -8.30
N PHE A 97 21.23 -7.21 -8.40
CA PHE A 97 22.15 -6.13 -8.73
C PHE A 97 23.31 -6.04 -7.71
N ALA A 98 23.02 -6.10 -6.41
CA ALA A 98 24.03 -6.06 -5.36
C ALA A 98 25.01 -7.26 -5.38
N ARG A 99 24.66 -8.36 -6.05
CA ARG A 99 25.57 -9.51 -6.23
C ARG A 99 26.48 -9.35 -7.45
N GLN A 100 26.19 -8.40 -8.33
CA GLN A 100 26.91 -8.16 -9.59
C GLN A 100 27.89 -6.98 -9.50
N VAL A 101 27.81 -6.18 -8.43
CA VAL A 101 28.68 -5.04 -8.13
C VAL A 101 29.62 -5.43 -7.00
#